data_AF-M6QCM5-F1
#
_entry.id   AF-M6QCM5-F1
#
_cell.length_a   1.000
_cell.length_b   1.000
_cell.length_c   1.000
_cell.angle_alpha   90.00
_cell.angle_beta   90.00
_cell.angle_gamma   90.00
#
_symmetry.space_group_name_H-M   'P 1'
#
loop_
_entity.id
_entity.type
_entity.pdbx_description
1 polymer ?
#
loop_
_entity_poly.entity_id
_entity_poly.type
_entity_poly.pdbx_seq_one_letter_code
_entity_poly.pdbx_strand_id
1 'polypeptide(L)' 'MRQLKVIIEKHPDGYVSYPLGLKGVVVGQGDSYEEALNDVKSAIRFHIETFGEEVFEEESPVMEAFIAEAVAVD' A
#
# COMPACT_ATOMS: atom_id res chain seq x y z
N MET A 1 -2.35 -1.26 -17.44
CA MET A 1 -2.29 -1.55 -15.99
C MET A 1 -1.26 -0.63 -15.37
N ARG A 2 -1.62 0.16 -14.36
CA ARG A 2 -0.68 1.00 -13.62
C ARG A 2 0.04 0.15 -12.57
N GLN A 3 1.35 0.31 -12.46
CA GLN A 3 2.13 -0.30 -11.39
C GLN A 3 2.16 0.65 -10.20
N LEU A 4 1.79 0.14 -9.03
CA LEU A 4 1.86 0.87 -7.76
C LEU A 4 2.96 0.26 -6.90
N LYS A 5 3.64 1.09 -6.12
CA LYS A 5 4.53 0.62 -5.07
C LYS A 5 3.72 0.25 -3.85
N VAL A 6 4.12 -0.82 -3.17
CA VAL A 6 3.47 -1.32 -1.95
C VAL A 6 4.54 -1.47 -0.88
N ILE A 7 4.26 -0.95 0.31
CA ILE A 7 5.03 -1.24 1.51
C ILE A 7 4.43 -2.48 2.17
N ILE A 8 5.29 -3.40 2.60
CA ILE A 8 4.91 -4.59 3.36
C ILE A 8 5.76 -4.61 4.62
N GLU A 9 5.09 -4.53 5.77
CA GLU A 9 5.70 -4.57 7.08
C GLU A 9 5.51 -5.96 7.68
N LYS A 10 6.59 -6.48 8.28
CA LYS A 10 6.54 -7.71 9.06
C LYS A 10 6.39 -7.37 10.53
N HIS A 11 5.38 -7.96 11.17
CA HIS A 11 5.12 -7.89 12.60
C HIS A 11 5.24 -9.29 13.22
N PRO A 12 5.34 -9.40 14.57
CA PRO A 12 5.38 -10.71 15.23
C PRO A 12 4.15 -11.59 14.98
N ASP A 13 3.00 -10.96 14.72
CA ASP A 13 1.69 -11.56 14.53
C ASP A 13 1.24 -11.65 13.06
N GLY A 14 2.08 -11.23 12.11
CA GLY A 14 1.78 -11.34 10.68
C GLY A 14 2.42 -10.23 9.85
N TYR A 15 1.75 -9.88 8.76
CA TYR A 15 2.19 -8.85 7.81
C TYR A 15 1.06 -7.87 7.56
N VAL A 16 1.43 -6.60 7.39
CA VAL A 16 0.53 -5.50 6.99
C VAL A 16 1.09 -4.88 5.73
N SER A 17 0.23 -4.50 4.79
CA SER A 17 0.64 -3.95 3.50
C SER A 17 -0.25 -2.77 3.07
N TYR A 18 0.34 -1.80 2.39
CA TYR A 18 -0.40 -0.63 1.88
C TYR A 18 0.26 -0.05 0.61
N PRO A 19 -0.53 0.44 -0.36
CA PRO A 19 -0.03 1.05 -1.56
C PRO A 19 0.38 2.51 -1.36
N LEU A 20 1.31 2.98 -2.17
CA LEU A 20 1.68 4.39 -2.29
C LEU A 20 1.07 5.00 -3.55
N GLY A 21 0.71 6.29 -3.50
CA GLY A 21 0.16 7.02 -4.66
C GLY A 21 -1.32 6.75 -4.94
N LEU A 22 -2.07 6.30 -3.93
CA LEU A 22 -3.53 6.16 -3.95
C LEU A 22 -4.15 7.02 -2.86
N LYS A 23 -5.20 7.76 -3.22
CA LYS A 23 -6.04 8.50 -2.28
C LYS A 23 -6.93 7.56 -1.48
N GLY A 24 -7.11 7.86 -0.21
CA GLY A 24 -7.92 7.07 0.72
C GLY A 24 -7.11 6.01 1.47
N VAL A 25 -7.80 5.13 2.18
CA VAL A 25 -7.17 4.10 3.02
C VAL A 25 -7.34 2.74 2.36
N VAL A 26 -6.23 2.18 1.90
CA VAL A 26 -6.15 0.82 1.35
C VAL A 26 -5.09 0.07 2.14
N VAL A 27 -5.49 -1.01 2.82
CA VAL A 27 -4.61 -1.83 3.64
C VAL A 27 -4.92 -3.30 3.33
N GLY A 28 -3.88 -4.11 3.28
CA GLY A 28 -3.99 -5.57 3.30
C GLY A 28 -3.23 -6.17 4.47
N GLN A 29 -3.51 -7.43 4.78
CA GLN A 29 -2.86 -8.18 5.85
C GLN A 29 -2.75 -9.67 5.50
N GLY A 30 -1.91 -10.39 6.25
CA GLY A 30 -1.80 -11.84 6.10
C GLY A 30 -0.78 -12.46 7.03
N ASP A 31 -0.80 -13.79 7.17
CA ASP A 31 0.15 -14.53 8.01
C ASP A 31 1.51 -14.67 7.30
N SER A 32 1.53 -14.45 5.97
CA SER A 32 2.74 -14.45 5.14
C SER A 32 2.86 -13.20 4.27
N TYR A 33 4.09 -12.96 3.78
CA TYR A 33 4.37 -11.91 2.80
C TYR A 33 3.46 -11.99 1.57
N GLU A 34 3.30 -13.19 1.01
CA GLU A 34 2.49 -13.40 -0.20
C GLU A 34 1.00 -13.17 0.07
N GLU A 35 0.49 -13.58 1.24
CA GLU A 35 -0.89 -13.32 1.62
C GLU A 35 -1.15 -11.82 1.74
N ALA A 36 -0.32 -11.07 2.48
CA ALA A 36 -0.48 -9.62 2.60
C ALA A 36 -0.34 -8.90 1.25
N LEU A 37 0.55 -9.36 0.36
CA LEU A 37 0.68 -8.81 -0.99
C LEU A 37 -0.56 -9.10 -1.85
N ASN A 38 -1.13 -10.29 -1.75
CA ASN A 38 -2.33 -10.66 -2.50
C ASN A 38 -3.58 -9.94 -1.96
N ASP A 39 -3.67 -9.77 -0.66
CA ASP A 39 -4.78 -9.07 0.00
C ASP A 39 -4.82 -7.60 -0.43
N VAL A 40 -3.69 -6.88 -0.36
CA VAL A 40 -3.65 -5.48 -0.79
C VAL A 40 -3.86 -5.33 -2.31
N LYS A 41 -3.41 -6.27 -3.14
CA LYS A 41 -3.76 -6.27 -4.58
C LYS A 41 -5.27 -6.35 -4.80
N SER A 42 -5.96 -7.15 -3.98
CA SER A 42 -7.42 -7.25 -4.03
C SER A 42 -8.09 -5.97 -3.55
N ALA A 43 -7.60 -5.40 -2.44
CA ALA A 43 -8.10 -4.14 -1.89
C ALA A 43 -7.90 -2.96 -2.85
N ILE A 44 -6.74 -2.85 -3.51
CA ILE A 44 -6.47 -1.85 -4.56
C ILE A 44 -7.49 -1.95 -5.68
N ARG A 45 -7.73 -3.17 -6.19
CA ARG A 45 -8.70 -3.39 -7.26
C ARG A 45 -10.10 -2.97 -6.82
N PHE A 46 -10.54 -3.42 -5.66
CA PHE A 46 -11.86 -3.07 -5.11
C PHE A 46 -12.01 -1.55 -4.94
N HIS A 47 -10.96 -0.87 -4.45
CA HIS A 47 -10.96 0.57 -4.25
C HIS A 47 -11.13 1.33 -5.57
N ILE A 48 -10.38 0.94 -6.62
CA ILE A 48 -10.50 1.53 -7.96
C ILE A 48 -11.87 1.21 -8.58
N GLU A 49 -12.37 -0.02 -8.44
CA GLU A 49 -13.69 -0.41 -8.96
C GLU A 49 -14.84 0.35 -8.27
N THR A 50 -14.67 0.68 -6.99
CA THR A 50 -15.69 1.39 -6.19
C THR A 50 -15.67 2.90 -6.43
N PHE A 51 -14.48 3.49 -6.49
CA PHE A 51 -14.30 4.95 -6.46
C PHE A 51 -13.73 5.52 -7.76
N GLY A 52 -13.57 4.72 -8.82
CA GLY A 52 -13.08 5.19 -10.12
C GLY A 52 -11.58 5.48 -10.17
N GLU A 53 -11.10 5.99 -11.29
CA GLU A 53 -9.67 6.29 -11.52
C GLU A 53 -9.21 7.58 -10.80
N GLU A 54 -10.12 8.41 -10.30
CA GLU A 54 -9.81 9.64 -9.56
C GLU A 54 -9.05 9.39 -8.24
N VAL A 55 -9.03 8.14 -7.77
CA VAL A 55 -8.25 7.71 -6.60
C VAL A 55 -6.75 7.73 -6.84
N PHE A 56 -6.30 7.73 -8.10
CA PHE A 56 -4.86 7.86 -8.38
C PHE A 56 -4.39 9.30 -8.08
N GLU A 57 -3.23 9.42 -7.43
CA GLU A 57 -2.53 10.71 -7.30
C GLU A 57 -1.77 11.03 -8.61
N GLU A 58 -2.51 11.37 -9.65
CA GLU A 58 -1.97 11.51 -11.02
C GLU A 58 -0.95 12.64 -11.19
N GLU A 59 -1.06 13.71 -10.40
CA GLU A 59 -0.14 14.86 -10.48
C GLU A 59 1.22 14.58 -9.82
N SER A 60 1.35 13.49 -9.05
CA SER A 60 2.58 13.18 -8.32
C SER A 60 2.78 11.66 -8.16
N PRO A 61 3.03 10.92 -9.25
CA PRO A 61 3.27 9.48 -9.16
C PRO A 61 4.52 9.17 -8.33
N VAL A 62 4.42 8.16 -7.46
CA VAL A 62 5.55 7.73 -6.62
C VAL A 62 6.59 7.01 -7.47
N MET A 63 7.66 7.73 -7.84
CA MET A 63 8.77 7.17 -8.63
C MET A 63 9.69 6.29 -7.79
N GLU A 64 9.99 6.69 -6.56
CA GLU A 64 10.87 6.02 -5.60
C GLU A 64 10.33 6.20 -4.17
N ALA A 65 10.59 5.22 -3.30
CA ALA A 65 10.21 5.25 -1.90
C ALA A 65 11.38 4.72 -1.07
N PHE A 66 11.70 5.42 0.02
CA PHE A 66 12.81 5.09 0.91
C PHE A 66 12.27 4.89 2.32
N ILE A 67 12.82 3.89 3.03
CA ILE A 67 12.55 3.67 4.46
C ILE A 67 13.72 4.24 5.24
N ALA A 68 13.43 5.06 6.24
CA ALA A 68 14.42 5.68 7.10
C ALA A 68 13.96 5.63 8.56
N GLU A 69 14.91 5.50 9.47
CA GLU A 69 14.66 5.60 10.91
C GLU A 69 14.64 7.09 11.32
N ALA A 70 13.71 7.42 12.21
CA ALA A 70 13.64 8.74 12.83
C ALA A 70 13.39 8.57 14.33
N VAL A 71 13.99 9.45 15.12
CA VAL A 71 13.72 9.52 16.55
C VAL A 71 12.35 10.19 16.72
N ALA A 72 11.35 9.40 17.11
CA ALA A 72 10.08 9.93 17.55
C ALA A 72 10.27 10.39 19.01
N VAL A 73 10.34 11.72 19.21
CA VAL A 73 10.61 12.44 20.47
C VAL A 73 12.02 12.26 21.09
N ASP A 74 12.59 13.38 21.55
CA ASP A 74 13.87 13.44 22.28
C ASP A 74 13.89 12.59 23.56
#